data_AF-A0A358QK34-F1
#
_entry.id   AF-A0A358QK34-F1
#
_cell.length_a   1.000
_cell.length_b   1.000
_cell.length_c   1.000
_cell.angle_alpha   90.00
_cell.angle_beta   90.00
_cell.angle_gamma   90.00
#
_symmetry.space_group_name_H-M   'P 1'
#
loop_
_entity.id
_entity.type
_entity.pdbx_description
1 polymer ?
#
loop_
_entity_poly.entity_id
_entity_poly.type
_entity_poly.pdbx_seq_one_letter_code
_entity_poly.pdbx_strand_id
1 'polypeptide(L)'
;MSRDLRCPHGCTGGRFEALNAPLYVDSRACYLEHDDSLATFVCAECAAVAIDLAEAAETIRREAEVEPQVLVCPQCGTQMLPPLDDELAPYVECPTCETRFAVEEGMPHLHRGELESWEDEG
;
A
#
# COMPACT_ATOMS: atom_id res chain seq x y z
N MET A 1 6.86 -19.43 1.99
CA MET A 1 6.49 -18.36 2.95
C MET A 1 5.38 -18.90 3.83
N SER A 2 5.33 -18.54 5.12
CA SER A 2 4.26 -18.99 6.03
C SER A 2 3.06 -18.05 5.90
N ARG A 3 1.86 -18.58 5.64
CA ARG A 3 0.60 -17.82 5.60
C ARG A 3 -0.05 -17.75 6.98
N ASP A 4 -0.74 -16.66 7.30
CA ASP A 4 -1.57 -16.53 8.53
C ASP A 4 -3.02 -16.18 8.17
N LEU A 5 -3.77 -17.18 7.71
CA LEU A 5 -5.15 -17.03 7.23
C LEU A 5 -6.14 -16.83 8.39
N ARG A 6 -6.94 -15.77 8.31
CA ARG A 6 -8.01 -15.44 9.25
C ARG A 6 -9.36 -15.27 8.54
N CYS A 7 -10.41 -15.81 9.15
CA CYS A 7 -11.77 -15.52 8.73
C CYS A 7 -12.19 -14.13 9.24
N PRO A 8 -12.63 -13.21 8.38
CA PRO A 8 -13.07 -11.87 8.81
C PRO A 8 -14.30 -11.89 9.71
N HIS A 9 -15.10 -12.96 9.67
CA HIS A 9 -16.27 -13.15 10.53
C HIS A 9 -15.95 -13.83 11.86
N GLY A 10 -14.69 -14.15 12.14
CA GLY A 10 -14.27 -14.72 13.43
C GLY A 10 -14.51 -16.22 13.60
N CYS A 11 -14.75 -16.97 12.51
CA CYS A 11 -14.78 -18.45 12.55
C CYS A 11 -13.44 -19.00 13.08
N THR A 12 -13.49 -20.04 13.92
CA THR A 12 -12.32 -20.58 14.63
C THR A 12 -11.94 -22.00 14.21
N GLY A 13 -12.68 -22.63 13.27
CA GLY A 13 -12.45 -24.00 12.84
C GLY A 13 -11.18 -24.21 12.02
N GLY A 14 -10.48 -23.14 11.62
CA GLY A 14 -9.12 -23.20 11.05
C GLY A 14 -9.00 -23.89 9.69
N ARG A 15 -10.11 -24.26 9.06
CA ARG A 15 -10.14 -24.87 7.71
C ARG A 15 -10.48 -23.82 6.66
N PHE A 16 -9.64 -23.76 5.62
CA PHE A 16 -9.81 -22.91 4.46
C PHE A 16 -9.73 -23.73 3.18
N GLU A 17 -10.39 -23.26 2.13
CA GLU A 17 -10.39 -23.86 0.80
C GLU A 17 -9.66 -22.93 -0.16
N ALA A 18 -8.75 -23.50 -0.96
CA ALA A 18 -8.03 -22.78 -2.00
C ALA A 18 -8.86 -22.76 -3.28
N LEU A 19 -9.29 -21.58 -3.70
CA LEU A 19 -9.99 -21.36 -4.96
C LEU A 19 -9.00 -20.87 -6.02
N ASN A 20 -9.21 -21.31 -7.26
CA ASN A 20 -8.42 -20.89 -8.43
C ASN A 20 -6.92 -21.23 -8.35
N ALA A 21 -6.50 -22.12 -7.46
CA ALA A 21 -5.13 -22.65 -7.43
C ALA A 21 -4.86 -23.48 -8.70
N PRO A 22 -3.84 -23.15 -9.52
CA PRO A 22 -3.45 -23.98 -10.64
C PRO A 22 -3.12 -25.41 -10.19
N LEU A 23 -3.62 -26.40 -10.93
CA LEU A 23 -3.34 -27.81 -10.69
C LEU A 23 -2.40 -28.34 -11.76
N TYR A 24 -1.40 -29.10 -11.33
CA TYR A 24 -0.53 -29.87 -12.21
C TYR A 24 -0.96 -31.34 -12.18
N VAL A 25 -1.15 -31.91 -13.36
CA VAL A 25 -1.61 -33.28 -13.55
C VAL A 25 -0.69 -34.03 -14.52
N ASP A 26 -0.66 -35.35 -14.42
CA ASP A 26 0.08 -36.17 -15.37
C ASP A 26 -0.65 -36.32 -16.72
N SER A 27 -0.08 -37.11 -17.64
CA SER A 27 -0.68 -37.40 -18.96
C SER A 27 -2.00 -38.17 -18.89
N ARG A 28 -2.38 -38.68 -17.72
CA ARG A 28 -3.63 -39.39 -17.45
C ARG A 28 -4.62 -38.53 -16.66
N ALA A 29 -4.32 -37.25 -16.48
CA ALA A 29 -5.08 -36.30 -15.66
C ALA A 29 -5.13 -36.66 -14.16
N CYS A 30 -4.17 -37.44 -13.67
CA CYS A 30 -4.02 -37.69 -12.24
C CYS A 30 -3.35 -36.49 -11.56
N TYR A 31 -3.90 -36.06 -10.43
CA TYR A 31 -3.34 -34.97 -9.62
C TYR A 31 -1.90 -35.27 -9.20
N LEU A 32 -1.02 -34.29 -9.41
CA LEU A 32 0.36 -34.31 -8.93
C LEU A 32 0.54 -33.30 -7.80
N GLU A 33 0.27 -32.03 -8.09
CA GLU A 33 0.44 -30.93 -7.15
C GLU A 33 -0.46 -29.73 -7.54
N HIS A 34 -0.49 -28.72 -6.69
CA HIS A 34 -1.10 -27.43 -6.99
C HIS A 34 -0.17 -26.29 -6.58
N ASP A 35 -0.27 -25.17 -7.27
CA ASP A 35 0.36 -23.91 -6.87
C ASP A 35 -0.65 -23.06 -6.10
N ASP A 36 -0.45 -22.94 -4.79
CA ASP A 36 -1.32 -22.16 -3.93
C ASP A 36 -0.95 -20.66 -3.88
N SER A 37 0.14 -20.25 -4.53
CA SER A 37 0.60 -18.84 -4.55
C SER A 37 -0.37 -17.91 -5.25
N LEU A 38 -1.18 -18.46 -6.16
CA LEU A 38 -2.23 -17.74 -6.90
C LEU A 38 -3.64 -18.03 -6.38
N ALA A 39 -3.76 -18.77 -5.27
CA ALA A 39 -5.05 -19.17 -4.74
C ALA A 39 -5.74 -18.03 -3.98
N THR A 40 -7.06 -17.94 -4.14
CA THR A 40 -7.92 -17.20 -3.21
C THR A 40 -8.39 -18.15 -2.11
N PHE A 41 -8.08 -17.86 -0.85
CA PHE A 41 -8.53 -18.69 0.27
C PHE A 41 -9.90 -18.24 0.78
N VAL A 42 -10.80 -19.19 1.02
CA VAL A 42 -12.11 -18.94 1.63
C VAL A 42 -12.31 -19.79 2.88
N CYS A 43 -12.98 -19.24 3.89
CA CYS A 43 -13.32 -19.96 5.11
C CYS A 43 -14.31 -21.11 4.79
N ALA A 44 -13.99 -22.33 5.17
CA ALA A 44 -14.85 -23.49 4.88
C ALA A 44 -16.18 -23.47 5.67
N GLU A 45 -16.30 -22.64 6.70
CA GLU A 45 -17.51 -22.53 7.53
C GLU A 45 -18.51 -21.51 6.98
N CYS A 46 -18.03 -20.36 6.49
CA CYS A 46 -18.89 -19.25 6.08
C CYS A 46 -18.66 -18.74 4.66
N ALA A 47 -17.73 -19.35 3.91
CA ALA A 47 -17.32 -18.97 2.56
C ALA A 47 -16.77 -17.53 2.39
N ALA A 48 -16.54 -16.81 3.49
CA ALA A 48 -15.89 -15.50 3.43
C ALA A 48 -14.44 -15.64 2.94
N VAL A 49 -13.98 -14.69 2.12
CA VAL A 49 -12.58 -14.60 1.69
C VAL A 49 -11.71 -14.37 2.91
N ALA A 50 -10.68 -15.20 3.06
CA ALA A 50 -9.74 -15.14 4.16
C ALA A 50 -8.80 -13.94 4.01
N ILE A 51 -8.38 -13.39 5.15
CA ILE A 51 -7.34 -12.38 5.22
C ILE A 51 -6.03 -13.11 5.56
N ASP A 52 -4.99 -12.97 4.74
CA ASP A 52 -3.64 -13.39 5.12
C ASP A 52 -2.95 -12.25 5.89
N LEU A 53 -2.81 -12.40 7.20
CA LEU A 53 -2.17 -11.38 8.03
C LEU A 53 -0.67 -11.25 7.77
N ALA A 54 -0.01 -12.31 7.31
CA ALA A 54 1.41 -12.26 6.98
C ALA A 54 1.63 -11.41 5.71
N GLU A 55 0.78 -11.60 4.69
CA GLU A 55 0.77 -10.79 3.48
C GLU A 55 0.37 -9.33 3.77
N ALA A 56 -0.68 -9.12 4.57
CA ALA A 56 -1.11 -7.77 4.95
C ALA A 56 -0.01 -7.01 5.69
N ALA A 57 0.69 -7.65 6.62
CA ALA A 57 1.80 -7.05 7.35
C ALA A 57 2.97 -6.68 6.43
N GLU A 58 3.24 -7.49 5.41
CA GLU A 58 4.28 -7.18 4.41
C GLU A 58 3.87 -6.00 3.53
N THR A 59 2.62 -5.95 3.06
CA THR A 59 2.10 -4.81 2.30
C THR A 59 2.20 -3.51 3.10
N ILE A 60 1.78 -3.52 4.37
CA ILE A 60 1.88 -2.35 5.25
C ILE A 60 3.34 -1.91 5.42
N ARG A 61 4.27 -2.85 5.62
CA ARG A 61 5.70 -2.51 5.73
C ARG A 61 6.21 -1.85 4.45
N ARG A 62 5.85 -2.39 3.28
CA ARG A 62 6.24 -1.84 1.98
C ARG A 62 5.65 -0.45 1.74
N GLU A 63 4.41 -0.21 2.14
CA GLU A 63 3.77 1.10 2.02
C GLU A 63 4.36 2.13 2.98
N ALA A 64 4.79 1.71 4.17
CA ALA A 64 5.45 2.60 5.14
C ALA A 64 6.82 3.12 4.65
N GLU A 65 7.43 2.51 3.64
CA GLU A 65 8.66 3.03 3.00
C GLU A 65 8.40 4.23 2.10
N VAL A 66 7.14 4.50 1.73
CA VAL A 66 6.75 5.68 0.97
C VAL A 66 6.55 6.83 1.95
N GLU A 67 7.53 7.73 2.04
CA GLU A 67 7.40 8.95 2.85
C GLU A 67 6.18 9.75 2.36
N PRO A 68 5.19 10.03 3.22
CA PRO A 68 4.04 10.81 2.81
C PRO A 68 4.51 12.19 2.38
N GLN A 69 4.05 12.63 1.20
CA GLN A 69 4.23 14.02 0.81
C GLN A 69 3.51 14.88 1.85
N VAL A 70 4.24 15.78 2.49
CA VAL A 70 3.71 16.73 3.47
C VAL A 70 3.63 18.12 2.85
N LEU A 71 2.58 18.86 3.18
CA LEU A 71 2.47 20.29 2.91
C LEU A 71 2.93 21.07 4.13
N VAL A 72 3.63 22.17 3.92
CA VAL A 72 4.06 23.11 4.96
C VAL A 72 3.29 24.41 4.78
N CYS A 73 2.56 24.85 5.80
CA CYS A 73 1.88 26.14 5.75
C CYS A 73 2.91 27.27 5.61
N PRO A 74 2.83 28.12 4.57
CA PRO A 74 3.82 29.19 4.34
C PRO A 74 3.77 30.29 5.41
N GLN A 75 2.66 30.38 6.17
CA GLN A 75 2.48 31.43 7.17
C GLN A 75 2.97 31.05 8.57
N CYS A 76 2.71 29.81 9.00
CA CYS A 76 3.01 29.38 10.38
C CYS A 76 3.93 28.16 10.47
N GLY A 77 4.32 27.55 9.34
CA GLY A 77 5.20 26.39 9.29
C GLY A 77 4.56 25.06 9.71
N THR A 78 3.25 25.03 9.97
CA THR A 78 2.53 23.80 10.32
C THR A 78 2.62 22.80 9.18
N GLN A 79 3.08 21.58 9.49
CA GLN A 79 3.04 20.45 8.56
C GLN A 79 1.67 19.82 8.55
N MET A 80 1.17 19.48 7.37
CA MET A 80 -0.12 18.83 7.16
C MET A 80 -0.06 17.85 6.01
N LEU A 81 -0.96 16.88 6.02
CA LEU A 81 -1.14 15.99 4.89
C LEU A 81 -1.85 16.74 3.75
N PRO A 82 -1.54 16.44 2.48
CA PRO A 82 -2.29 16.93 1.35
C PRO A 82 -3.73 16.40 1.42
N PRO A 83 -4.69 17.12 0.83
CA PRO A 83 -6.08 16.67 0.75
C PRO A 83 -6.15 15.31 0.02
N LEU A 84 -6.72 14.31 0.70
CA LEU A 84 -6.86 12.94 0.17
C LEU A 84 -8.03 12.81 -0.82
N ASP A 85 -9.09 13.60 -0.65
CA ASP A 85 -10.38 13.41 -1.32
C ASP A 85 -10.50 14.15 -2.67
N ASP A 86 -9.56 15.05 -2.99
CA ASP A 86 -9.56 15.81 -4.24
C ASP A 86 -8.11 16.19 -4.63
N GLU A 87 -7.48 15.34 -5.46
CA GLU A 87 -6.15 15.58 -6.03
C GLU A 87 -6.06 16.90 -6.83
N LEU A 88 -7.22 17.48 -7.20
CA LEU A 88 -7.32 18.73 -7.95
C LEU A 88 -7.68 19.93 -7.06
N ALA A 89 -7.81 19.77 -5.74
CA ALA A 89 -8.05 20.89 -4.85
C ALA A 89 -6.90 21.91 -4.98
N PRO A 90 -7.13 23.10 -5.59
CA PRO A 90 -6.03 24.00 -5.88
C PRO A 90 -5.56 24.76 -4.63
N TYR A 91 -6.34 24.71 -3.54
CA TYR A 91 -6.10 25.43 -2.29
C TYR A 91 -6.40 24.56 -1.08
N VAL A 92 -5.65 24.77 -0.02
CA VAL A 92 -5.84 24.17 1.31
C VAL A 92 -5.91 25.26 2.37
N GLU A 93 -6.62 25.00 3.47
CA GLU A 93 -6.68 25.88 4.64
C GLU A 93 -5.87 25.28 5.78
N CYS A 94 -4.99 26.08 6.38
CA CYS A 94 -4.19 25.64 7.51
C CYS A 94 -5.06 25.47 8.77
N PRO A 95 -5.08 24.30 9.43
CA PRO A 95 -5.86 24.09 10.64
C PRO A 95 -5.33 24.84 11.87
N THR A 96 -4.15 25.46 11.79
CA THR A 96 -3.50 26.15 12.92
C THR A 96 -3.65 27.66 12.85
N CYS A 97 -3.51 28.26 11.67
CA CYS A 97 -3.58 29.71 11.48
C CYS A 97 -4.67 30.15 10.49
N GLU A 98 -5.51 29.22 10.04
CA GLU A 98 -6.66 29.45 9.15
C GLU A 98 -6.29 30.12 7.83
N THR A 99 -4.99 30.15 7.50
CA THR A 99 -4.50 30.72 6.25
C THR A 99 -4.81 29.78 5.11
N ARG A 100 -5.45 30.30 4.08
CA ARG A 100 -5.71 29.60 2.82
C ARG A 100 -4.60 29.89 1.82
N PHE A 101 -4.00 28.85 1.25
CA PHE A 101 -2.87 28.94 0.32
C PHE A 101 -2.98 27.85 -0.75
N ALA A 102 -2.32 28.03 -1.89
CA ALA A 102 -2.30 27.02 -2.96
C ALA A 102 -1.48 25.81 -2.55
N VAL A 103 -1.87 24.62 -2.98
CA VAL A 103 -1.16 23.38 -2.62
C VAL A 103 0.32 23.45 -3.04
N GLU A 104 0.60 23.97 -4.24
CA GLU A 104 1.96 24.16 -4.76
C GLU A 104 2.83 25.05 -3.86
N GLU A 105 2.24 26.06 -3.20
CA GLU A 105 2.96 26.96 -2.28
C GLU A 105 3.38 26.26 -1.00
N GLY A 106 2.65 25.22 -0.59
CA GLY A 106 2.97 24.42 0.58
C GLY A 106 3.83 23.19 0.30
N MET A 107 4.04 22.83 -0.97
CA MET A 107 4.88 21.68 -1.30
C MET A 107 6.36 22.02 -0.99
N PRO A 108 7.08 21.18 -0.23
CA PRO A 108 8.50 21.33 -0.06
C PRO A 108 9.18 21.27 -1.43
N HIS A 109 9.80 22.37 -1.86
CA HIS A 109 10.66 22.32 -3.03
C HIS A 109 11.81 21.38 -2.71
N LEU A 110 11.78 20.17 -3.28
CA LEU A 110 12.92 19.26 -3.27
C LEU A 110 14.03 19.95 -4.07
N HIS A 111 14.88 20.71 -3.38
CA HIS A 111 16.14 21.14 -3.94
C HIS A 111 16.99 19.90 -4.19
N ARG A 112 16.94 19.40 -5.42
CA ARG A 112 17.93 18.51 -6.02
C ARG A 112 19.28 19.24 -6.04
N GLY A 113 20.06 19.14 -4.98
CA GLY A 113 21.54 19.12 -5.08
C GLY A 113 21.93 17.68 -5.46
N GLU A 114 22.83 17.36 -6.37
CA GLU A 114 23.95 18.07 -6.99
C GLU A 114 23.90 17.86 -8.52
N LEU A 115 23.93 18.95 -9.28
CA LEU A 115 24.56 18.98 -10.61
C LEU A 115 25.66 20.03 -10.52
N GLU A 116 26.72 19.74 -9.79
CA GLU A 116 27.93 20.56 -9.81
C GLU A 116 29.00 19.93 -10.70
N SER A 117 29.24 20.64 -11.81
CA SER A 117 30.48 20.78 -12.58
C SER A 117 31.13 19.55 -13.22
N TRP A 118 30.91 19.38 -14.53
CA TRP A 118 31.99 19.00 -15.45
C TRP A 118 32.13 20.10 -16.50
N GLU A 119 32.79 21.18 -16.10
CA GLU A 119 33.48 22.07 -17.03
C GLU A 119 34.85 22.34 -16.40
N ASP A 120 35.82 21.51 -16.74
CA ASP A 120 37.22 21.89 -16.97
C ASP A 120 38.02 20.60 -17.19
N GLU A 121 38.55 20.41 -18.40
CA GLU A 121 39.94 20.02 -18.63
C GLU A 121 40.23 19.99 -20.14
N GLY A 122 40.91 21.05 -20.61
CA GLY A 122 42.06 20.97 -21.52
C GLY A 122 41.84 20.71 -23.00
#